data_AF-A0A5E4QBQ8-F1
#
_entry.id   AF-A0A5E4QBQ8-F1
#
_cell.length_a   1.000
_cell.length_b   1.000
_cell.length_c   1.000
_cell.angle_alpha   90.00
_cell.angle_beta   90.00
_cell.angle_gamma   90.00
#
_symmetry.space_group_name_H-M   'P 1'
#
loop_
_entity.id
_entity.type
_entity.pdbx_description
1 polymer ?
#
loop_
_entity_poly.entity_id
_entity_poly.type
_entity_poly.pdbx_seq_one_letter_code
_entity_poly.pdbx_strand_id
1 'polypeptide(L)'
;MNESDSKKINFNKSTLFSLKAELLKKQEEVKGKKNLPQHKIDNFKPSIKTTDGNQSEFKKEKRSLRDNLKAVDTDELEACRKSKLALEKKAQLYDHLSDAVGDSKLASQFLVDFKEKKQQDTSTAETNHTEDNETVSTTHDEGDDGEWVQFTDCLGRTRKCLKSDLDLYKNRDEELLKAMPRKQGSVDDTEPQITEQPEKTILVQKTNDYLQSLRDKWEEKEKELLAKVKDIHYQDLLFDEARMHGIGYYSFSTDETERQKQMAELMKRRQETLQAQREAEEIRKKRDELVAARVAAARARQRMRAGLPSEDAEDRKDAFLES
;
A
#
# COMPACT_ATOMS: atom_id res chain seq x y z
N MET A 1 30.36 -16.67 45.26
CA MET A 1 31.40 -16.90 44.23
C MET A 1 30.70 -17.60 43.08
N ASN A 2 30.52 -16.94 41.94
CA ASN A 2 29.93 -17.58 40.75
C ASN A 2 31.07 -17.86 39.79
N GLU A 3 31.38 -19.14 39.61
CA GLU A 3 32.43 -19.64 38.74
C GLU A 3 31.82 -19.84 37.35
N SER A 4 32.42 -19.22 36.33
CA SER A 4 31.95 -19.28 34.95
C SER A 4 32.65 -20.42 34.21
N ASP A 5 31.91 -21.48 33.89
CA ASP A 5 32.40 -22.60 33.09
C ASP A 5 32.71 -22.18 31.64
N SER A 6 33.98 -22.22 31.26
CA SER A 6 34.43 -22.05 29.88
C SER A 6 34.14 -23.32 29.06
N LYS A 7 33.21 -23.24 28.10
CA LYS A 7 32.84 -24.35 27.22
C LYS A 7 34.00 -24.73 26.30
N LYS A 8 34.64 -25.88 26.55
CA LYS A 8 35.63 -26.48 25.65
C LYS A 8 34.92 -27.04 24.42
N ILE A 9 35.30 -26.57 23.22
CA ILE A 9 34.78 -27.06 21.95
C ILE A 9 35.58 -28.31 21.55
N ASN A 10 34.94 -29.47 21.57
CA ASN A 10 35.53 -30.72 21.09
C ASN A 10 35.46 -30.76 19.55
N PHE A 11 36.62 -30.73 18.89
CA PHE A 11 36.73 -30.79 17.44
C PHE A 11 36.64 -32.22 16.93
N ASN A 12 35.52 -32.57 16.31
CA ASN A 12 35.36 -33.83 15.58
C ASN A 12 35.85 -33.68 14.13
N LYS A 13 36.46 -34.74 13.57
CA LYS A 13 36.95 -34.73 12.17
C LYS A 13 35.83 -34.40 11.18
N SER A 14 34.60 -34.86 11.43
CA SER A 14 33.42 -34.56 10.61
C SER A 14 33.07 -33.06 10.56
N THR A 15 33.19 -32.36 11.69
CA THR A 15 32.99 -30.90 11.77
C THR A 15 34.04 -30.13 10.96
N LEU A 16 35.28 -30.64 10.92
CA LEU A 16 36.36 -30.05 10.14
C LEU A 16 36.13 -30.27 8.63
N PHE A 17 35.60 -31.43 8.25
CA PHE A 17 35.17 -31.70 6.88
C PHE A 17 33.98 -30.85 6.45
N SER A 18 32.98 -30.62 7.31
CA SER A 18 31.83 -29.76 6.97
C SER A 18 32.27 -28.31 6.79
N LEU A 19 33.14 -27.80 7.67
CA LEU A 19 33.72 -26.46 7.54
C LEU A 19 34.53 -26.30 6.26
N LYS A 20 35.32 -27.33 5.89
CA LYS A 20 36.08 -27.34 4.64
C LYS A 20 35.16 -27.30 3.41
N ALA A 21 34.07 -28.06 3.42
CA ALA A 21 33.09 -28.07 2.34
C ALA A 21 32.40 -26.70 2.19
N GLU A 22 32.04 -26.08 3.32
CA GLU A 22 31.40 -24.76 3.35
C GLU A 22 32.35 -23.65 2.85
N LEU A 23 33.63 -23.71 3.25
CA LEU A 23 34.67 -22.80 2.75
C LEU A 23 34.88 -22.92 1.24
N LEU A 24 34.95 -24.14 0.71
CA LEU A 24 35.10 -24.38 -0.72
C LEU A 24 33.91 -23.83 -1.51
N LYS A 25 32.69 -24.12 -1.06
CA LYS A 25 31.45 -23.59 -1.66
C LYS A 25 31.46 -22.06 -1.71
N LYS A 26 31.85 -21.40 -0.60
CA LYS A 26 31.94 -19.93 -0.56
C LYS A 26 33.04 -19.37 -1.46
N GLN A 27 34.16 -20.08 -1.59
CA GLN A 27 35.24 -19.67 -2.49
C GLN A 27 34.81 -19.74 -3.96
N GLU A 28 34.03 -20.75 -4.35
CA GLU A 28 33.45 -20.86 -5.70
C GLU A 28 32.44 -19.74 -5.97
N GLU A 29 31.55 -19.43 -5.02
CA GLU A 29 30.61 -18.30 -5.15
C GLU A 29 31.34 -16.96 -5.38
N VAL A 30 32.45 -16.72 -4.68
CA VAL A 30 33.26 -15.50 -4.85
C VAL A 30 33.96 -15.47 -6.21
N LYS A 31 34.49 -16.60 -6.68
CA LYS A 31 35.10 -16.69 -8.02
C LYS A 31 34.06 -16.49 -9.12
N GLY A 32 32.87 -17.06 -8.99
CA GLY A 32 31.76 -16.86 -9.93
C GLY A 32 31.33 -15.39 -10.03
N LYS A 33 31.23 -14.69 -8.89
CA LYS A 33 30.90 -13.26 -8.85
C LYS A 33 31.99 -12.36 -9.44
N LYS A 34 33.27 -12.76 -9.37
CA LYS A 34 34.39 -12.03 -9.98
C LYS A 34 34.45 -12.18 -11.50
N ASN A 35 33.97 -13.30 -12.03
CA ASN A 35 33.99 -13.60 -13.46
C ASN A 35 32.73 -13.13 -14.21
N LEU A 36 31.73 -12.58 -13.50
CA LEU A 36 30.54 -12.02 -14.14
C LEU A 36 30.87 -10.62 -14.70
N PRO A 37 30.64 -10.35 -16.00
CA PRO A 37 30.95 -9.06 -16.59
C PRO A 37 30.08 -7.97 -15.95
N GLN A 38 30.69 -7.12 -15.11
CA GLN A 38 30.03 -5.91 -14.63
C GLN A 38 29.90 -4.94 -15.81
N HIS A 39 28.68 -4.81 -16.32
CA HIS A 39 28.30 -3.83 -17.33
C HIS A 39 28.66 -2.44 -16.80
N LYS A 40 29.70 -1.81 -17.39
CA LYS A 40 30.07 -0.43 -17.09
C LYS A 40 28.96 0.47 -17.61
N ILE A 41 28.22 1.09 -16.70
CA ILE A 41 27.27 2.15 -17.03
C ILE A 41 28.10 3.45 -17.04
N ASP A 42 28.89 3.62 -18.09
CA ASP A 42 29.38 4.95 -18.45
C ASP A 42 28.18 5.71 -19.06
N ASN A 43 28.00 6.97 -18.65
CA ASN A 43 26.98 7.95 -19.11
C ASN A 43 25.78 8.18 -18.17
N PHE A 44 26.04 8.73 -16.98
CA PHE A 44 25.10 9.70 -16.40
C PHE A 44 25.88 10.80 -15.68
N LYS A 45 26.03 11.96 -16.34
CA LYS A 45 26.66 13.15 -15.75
C LYS A 45 25.61 14.27 -15.72
N PRO A 46 25.00 14.59 -14.56
CA PRO A 46 24.16 15.77 -14.46
C PRO A 46 25.04 17.05 -14.48
N SER A 47 24.54 18.05 -15.20
CA SER A 47 25.18 19.35 -15.41
C SER A 47 25.31 20.14 -14.09
N ILE A 48 26.53 20.58 -13.77
CA ILE A 48 26.84 21.43 -12.61
C ILE A 48 26.58 22.88 -13.01
N LYS A 49 25.57 23.52 -12.41
CA LYS A 49 25.49 24.98 -12.37
C LYS A 49 26.23 25.48 -11.13
N THR A 50 27.22 26.32 -11.36
CA THR A 50 28.02 27.01 -10.34
C THR A 50 27.22 28.16 -9.74
N THR A 51 26.96 28.12 -8.44
CA THR A 51 26.73 29.32 -7.62
C THR A 51 27.44 29.12 -6.29
N ASP A 52 28.32 30.06 -5.99
CA ASP A 52 29.22 30.12 -4.84
C ASP A 52 28.49 30.16 -3.49
N GLY A 53 29.18 29.64 -2.47
CA GLY A 53 28.94 30.01 -1.07
C GLY A 53 28.21 28.99 -0.21
N ASN A 54 28.92 27.92 0.21
CA ASN A 54 29.10 27.53 1.61
C ASN A 54 29.69 26.12 1.70
N GLN A 55 30.91 26.03 2.22
CA GLN A 55 31.53 24.76 2.56
C GLN A 55 30.81 24.17 3.78
N SER A 56 29.95 23.18 3.55
CA SER A 56 29.63 22.17 4.56
C SER A 56 30.30 20.87 4.12
N GLU A 57 31.30 20.44 4.88
CA GLU A 57 32.03 19.20 4.69
C GLU A 57 31.09 17.98 4.81
N PHE A 58 30.50 17.54 3.70
CA PHE A 58 29.91 16.21 3.61
C PHE A 58 31.05 15.20 3.43
N LYS A 59 31.56 14.69 4.57
CA LYS A 59 32.31 13.43 4.61
C LYS A 59 31.47 12.33 3.97
N LYS A 60 31.76 11.99 2.72
CA LYS A 60 31.38 10.69 2.14
C LYS A 60 32.21 9.62 2.84
N GLU A 61 31.68 9.11 3.94
CA GLU A 61 32.21 7.90 4.56
C GLU A 61 32.14 6.77 3.54
N LYS A 62 33.31 6.22 3.19
CA LYS A 62 33.43 5.02 2.36
C LYS A 62 32.86 3.87 3.18
N ARG A 63 31.61 3.49 2.90
CA ARG A 63 30.94 2.34 3.53
C ARG A 63 31.87 1.13 3.46
N SER A 64 32.09 0.50 4.61
CA SER A 64 33.04 -0.60 4.71
C SER A 64 32.54 -1.81 3.91
N LEU A 65 33.44 -2.71 3.51
CA LEU A 65 33.05 -3.97 2.84
C LEU A 65 32.07 -4.79 3.69
N ARG A 66 32.08 -4.61 5.02
CA ARG A 66 31.09 -5.20 5.94
C ARG A 66 29.70 -4.59 5.83
N ASP A 67 29.57 -3.30 5.51
CA ASP A 67 28.27 -2.65 5.30
C ASP A 67 27.62 -3.11 3.99
N ASN A 68 28.41 -3.35 2.94
CA ASN A 68 27.92 -3.95 1.71
C ASN A 68 27.60 -5.45 1.85
N LEU A 69 28.16 -6.14 2.85
CA LEU A 69 27.89 -7.55 3.11
C LEU A 69 26.59 -7.77 3.92
N LYS A 70 26.11 -6.74 4.61
CA LYS A 70 24.77 -6.68 5.23
C LYS A 70 23.67 -6.32 4.21
N ALA A 71 24.03 -5.95 2.98
CA ALA A 71 23.10 -5.51 1.94
C ALA A 71 22.50 -6.66 1.12
N VAL A 72 22.60 -7.90 1.61
CA VAL A 72 21.67 -8.95 1.17
C VAL A 72 20.67 -9.04 2.30
N ASP A 73 19.69 -8.15 2.24
CA ASP A 73 18.57 -8.13 3.16
C ASP A 73 17.91 -9.52 3.11
N THR A 74 17.89 -10.20 4.26
CA THR A 74 17.30 -11.53 4.37
C THR A 74 15.84 -11.50 3.95
N ASP A 75 15.18 -10.38 4.21
CA ASP A 75 13.77 -10.18 3.91
C ASP A 75 13.59 -10.00 2.40
N GLU A 76 14.51 -9.30 1.73
CA GLU A 76 14.53 -9.16 0.28
C GLU A 76 14.80 -10.50 -0.43
N LEU A 77 15.71 -11.34 0.10
CA LEU A 77 15.94 -12.68 -0.43
C LEU A 77 14.70 -13.58 -0.29
N GLU A 78 14.03 -13.53 0.86
CA GLU A 78 12.80 -14.28 1.08
C GLU A 78 11.67 -13.79 0.19
N ALA A 79 11.53 -12.48 0.03
CA ALA A 79 10.58 -11.88 -0.90
C ALA A 79 10.86 -12.33 -2.35
N CYS A 80 12.12 -12.33 -2.77
CA CYS A 80 12.52 -12.82 -4.10
C CYS A 80 12.20 -14.31 -4.29
N ARG A 81 12.44 -15.15 -3.27
CA ARG A 81 12.08 -16.58 -3.30
C ARG A 81 10.56 -16.78 -3.40
N LYS A 82 9.79 -16.06 -2.59
CA LYS A 82 8.31 -16.10 -2.61
C LYS A 82 7.77 -15.67 -3.98
N SER A 83 8.29 -14.58 -4.53
CA SER A 83 7.95 -14.07 -5.86
C SER A 83 8.26 -15.10 -6.95
N LYS A 84 9.47 -15.70 -6.92
CA LYS A 84 9.86 -16.74 -7.88
C LYS A 84 8.93 -17.96 -7.84
N LEU A 85 8.61 -18.45 -6.65
CA LEU A 85 7.70 -19.59 -6.46
C LEU A 85 6.28 -19.26 -6.97
N ALA A 86 5.79 -18.05 -6.71
CA ALA A 86 4.50 -17.60 -7.22
C ALA A 86 4.49 -17.50 -8.75
N LEU A 87 5.56 -16.99 -9.37
CA LEU A 87 5.70 -16.92 -10.82
C LEU A 87 5.77 -18.30 -11.47
N GLU A 88 6.52 -19.22 -10.87
CA GLU A 88 6.61 -20.62 -11.34
C GLU A 88 5.25 -21.32 -11.32
N LYS A 89 4.47 -21.13 -10.25
CA LYS A 89 3.10 -21.65 -10.16
C LYS A 89 2.15 -21.01 -11.16
N LYS A 90 2.27 -19.70 -11.38
CA LYS A 90 1.49 -19.00 -12.41
C LYS A 90 1.84 -19.53 -13.79
N ALA A 91 3.11 -19.70 -14.11
CA ALA A 91 3.55 -20.28 -15.38
C ALA A 91 2.95 -21.67 -15.60
N GLN A 92 3.04 -22.57 -14.60
CA GLN A 92 2.41 -23.88 -14.66
C GLN A 92 0.89 -23.83 -14.90
N LEU A 93 0.19 -22.84 -14.31
CA LEU A 93 -1.24 -22.63 -14.56
C LEU A 93 -1.48 -22.19 -16.01
N TYR A 94 -0.71 -21.24 -16.52
CA TYR A 94 -0.85 -20.76 -17.90
C TYR A 94 -0.55 -21.87 -18.90
N ASP A 95 0.53 -22.63 -18.70
CA ASP A 95 0.88 -23.78 -19.54
C ASP A 95 -0.27 -24.79 -19.58
N HIS A 96 -0.88 -25.09 -18.42
CA HIS A 96 -2.04 -25.98 -18.33
C HIS A 96 -3.29 -25.42 -19.05
N LEU A 97 -3.55 -24.12 -18.92
CA LEU A 97 -4.66 -23.45 -19.61
C LEU A 97 -4.43 -23.33 -21.13
N SER A 98 -3.18 -23.33 -21.60
CA SER A 98 -2.81 -23.23 -23.01
C SER A 98 -2.63 -24.57 -23.73
N ASP A 99 -2.24 -25.63 -23.01
CA ASP A 99 -1.93 -26.94 -23.58
C ASP A 99 -3.11 -27.90 -23.57
N ALA A 100 -3.99 -27.81 -22.58
CA ALA A 100 -5.20 -28.62 -22.58
C ALA A 100 -6.17 -28.06 -23.63
N VAL A 101 -6.42 -28.84 -24.69
CA VAL A 101 -7.63 -28.75 -25.51
C VAL A 101 -8.79 -28.60 -24.54
N GLY A 102 -9.32 -27.39 -24.41
CA GLY A 102 -9.87 -26.90 -23.14
C GLY A 102 -11.20 -27.52 -22.68
N ASP A 103 -11.16 -28.77 -22.26
CA ASP A 103 -12.24 -29.47 -21.58
C ASP A 103 -11.98 -29.61 -20.08
N SER A 104 -10.87 -29.05 -19.57
CA SER A 104 -10.68 -28.97 -18.11
C SER A 104 -11.69 -27.98 -17.52
N LYS A 105 -12.47 -28.44 -16.54
CA LYS A 105 -13.43 -27.64 -15.77
C LYS A 105 -12.81 -26.39 -15.14
N LEU A 106 -11.49 -26.38 -14.98
CA LEU A 106 -10.74 -25.24 -14.48
C LEU A 106 -10.69 -24.09 -15.50
N ALA A 107 -10.60 -24.39 -16.80
CA ALA A 107 -10.52 -23.37 -17.84
C ALA A 107 -11.82 -22.55 -17.94
N SER A 108 -12.98 -23.19 -17.77
CA SER A 108 -14.28 -22.49 -17.80
C SER A 108 -14.53 -21.55 -16.61
N GLN A 109 -13.73 -21.64 -15.53
CA GLN A 109 -13.80 -20.69 -14.42
C GLN A 109 -13.11 -19.35 -14.73
N PHE A 110 -12.25 -19.30 -15.75
CA PHE A 110 -11.52 -18.10 -16.14
C PHE A 110 -12.16 -17.44 -17.35
N LEU A 111 -12.22 -16.10 -17.37
CA LEU A 111 -12.82 -15.32 -18.47
C LEU A 111 -11.98 -15.30 -19.76
N VAL A 112 -10.75 -15.81 -19.72
CA VAL A 112 -9.81 -15.72 -20.84
C VAL A 112 -9.82 -17.03 -21.61
N ASP A 113 -10.35 -17.00 -22.82
CA ASP A 113 -10.34 -18.14 -23.73
C ASP A 113 -9.01 -18.26 -24.48
N PHE A 114 -8.14 -19.16 -24.00
CA PHE A 114 -6.87 -19.46 -24.66
C PHE A 114 -7.03 -20.26 -25.97
N LYS A 115 -8.25 -20.77 -26.24
CA LYS A 115 -8.58 -21.56 -27.44
C LYS A 115 -8.56 -20.71 -28.72
N GLU A 116 -9.27 -19.59 -28.72
CA GLU A 116 -9.42 -18.73 -29.92
C GLU A 116 -8.07 -18.19 -30.39
N LYS A 117 -7.23 -17.76 -29.44
CA LYS A 117 -5.90 -17.23 -29.74
C LYS A 117 -4.98 -18.28 -30.39
N LYS A 118 -4.97 -19.51 -29.88
CA LYS A 118 -4.14 -20.58 -30.44
C LYS A 118 -4.62 -21.00 -31.82
N GLN A 119 -5.94 -21.02 -32.07
CA GLN A 119 -6.52 -21.29 -33.38
C GLN A 119 -6.17 -20.20 -34.41
N GLN A 120 -6.16 -18.92 -34.00
CA GLN A 120 -5.68 -17.81 -34.84
C GLN A 120 -4.18 -17.91 -35.15
N ASP A 121 -3.34 -18.24 -34.17
CA ASP A 121 -1.89 -18.36 -34.37
C ASP A 121 -1.52 -19.56 -35.28
N THR A 122 -2.24 -20.68 -35.18
CA THR A 122 -2.02 -21.84 -36.08
C THR A 122 -2.51 -21.58 -37.50
N SER A 123 -3.59 -20.81 -37.67
CA SER A 123 -4.12 -20.46 -39.01
C SER A 123 -3.28 -19.39 -39.71
N THR A 124 -2.62 -18.49 -38.97
CA THR A 124 -1.67 -17.51 -39.54
C THR A 124 -0.33 -18.13 -39.93
N ALA A 125 0.10 -19.23 -39.29
CA ALA A 125 1.31 -19.94 -39.68
C ALA A 125 1.19 -20.70 -41.01
N GLU A 126 -0.02 -21.08 -41.43
CA GLU A 126 -0.27 -21.77 -42.72
C GLU A 126 -0.74 -20.84 -43.85
N THR A 127 -1.01 -19.56 -43.58
CA THR A 127 -1.61 -18.64 -44.55
C THR A 127 -0.71 -17.44 -44.84
N ASN A 128 0.47 -17.69 -45.42
CA ASN A 128 1.05 -16.72 -46.35
C ASN A 128 0.26 -16.80 -47.66
N HIS A 129 -0.92 -16.19 -47.71
CA HIS A 129 -1.50 -15.62 -48.92
C HIS A 129 -2.90 -15.06 -48.61
N THR A 130 -3.13 -13.86 -49.14
CA THR A 130 -4.40 -13.14 -49.26
C THR A 130 -4.76 -12.24 -48.08
N GLU A 131 -4.48 -10.97 -48.35
CA GLU A 131 -5.02 -9.76 -47.75
C GLU A 131 -6.53 -9.90 -47.50
N ASP A 132 -7.02 -9.34 -46.39
CA ASP A 132 -8.15 -8.41 -46.48
C ASP A 132 -8.18 -7.49 -45.26
N ASN A 133 -8.27 -6.22 -45.60
CA ASN A 133 -8.15 -5.03 -44.78
C ASN A 133 -9.56 -4.56 -44.40
N GLU A 134 -10.05 -4.95 -43.22
CA GLU A 134 -11.27 -4.35 -42.67
C GLU A 134 -10.94 -3.11 -41.84
N THR A 135 -10.84 -2.00 -42.56
CA THR A 135 -10.92 -0.64 -42.04
C THR A 135 -12.20 -0.44 -41.22
N VAL A 136 -12.04 -0.27 -39.91
CA VAL A 136 -13.07 0.23 -39.00
C VAL A 136 -13.40 1.68 -39.38
N SER A 137 -14.50 1.84 -40.11
CA SER A 137 -15.04 3.15 -40.46
C SER A 137 -15.58 3.83 -39.21
N THR A 138 -14.81 4.76 -38.65
CA THR A 138 -15.26 5.65 -37.57
C THR A 138 -15.96 6.83 -38.24
N THR A 139 -17.24 6.69 -38.55
CA THR A 139 -18.08 7.84 -38.92
C THR A 139 -18.58 8.49 -37.63
N HIS A 140 -17.81 9.48 -37.16
CA HIS A 140 -18.38 10.56 -36.38
C HIS A 140 -19.29 11.35 -37.32
N ASP A 141 -20.60 11.13 -37.21
CA ASP A 141 -21.60 12.01 -37.82
C ASP A 141 -22.25 12.85 -36.72
N GLU A 142 -22.24 14.14 -36.99
CA GLU A 142 -22.71 15.23 -36.14
C GLU A 142 -24.24 15.32 -36.26
N GLY A 143 -24.94 15.25 -35.13
CA GLY A 143 -26.35 15.64 -35.04
C GLY A 143 -27.38 14.58 -35.40
N ASP A 144 -27.44 13.47 -34.65
CA ASP A 144 -28.63 12.61 -34.69
C ASP A 144 -29.67 13.09 -33.68
N ASP A 145 -30.68 13.80 -34.17
CA ASP A 145 -31.93 14.15 -33.47
C ASP A 145 -32.80 12.90 -33.17
N GLY A 146 -32.19 11.72 -33.11
CA GLY A 146 -32.83 10.44 -32.86
C GLY A 146 -33.50 10.41 -31.49
N GLU A 147 -34.78 10.07 -31.48
CA GLU A 147 -35.58 9.95 -30.27
C GLU A 147 -34.96 8.89 -29.34
N TRP A 148 -34.48 9.31 -28.16
CA TRP A 148 -33.95 8.40 -27.15
C TRP A 148 -35.08 7.61 -26.49
N VAL A 149 -35.03 6.29 -26.60
CA VAL A 149 -36.03 5.37 -26.03
C VAL A 149 -35.43 4.63 -24.84
N GLN A 150 -36.21 4.56 -23.76
CA GLN A 150 -35.91 3.73 -22.59
C GLN A 150 -36.46 2.32 -22.80
N PHE A 151 -35.63 1.31 -22.59
CA PHE A 151 -36.03 -0.10 -22.63
C PHE A 151 -35.43 -0.86 -21.44
N THR A 152 -36.00 -2.03 -21.15
CA THR A 152 -35.55 -2.89 -20.05
C THR A 152 -34.84 -4.11 -20.64
N ASP A 153 -33.61 -4.32 -20.21
CA ASP A 153 -32.73 -5.47 -20.53
C ASP A 153 -33.23 -6.75 -19.83
N CYS A 154 -32.80 -7.94 -20.24
CA CYS A 154 -33.25 -9.23 -19.71
C CYS A 154 -32.82 -9.47 -18.25
N LEU A 155 -31.89 -8.66 -17.76
CA LEU A 155 -31.50 -8.59 -16.34
C LEU A 155 -32.38 -7.64 -15.51
N GLY A 156 -33.40 -7.03 -16.09
CA GLY A 156 -34.30 -6.08 -15.42
C GLY A 156 -33.71 -4.67 -15.23
N ARG A 157 -32.63 -4.34 -15.95
CA ARG A 157 -31.99 -3.02 -15.89
C ARG A 157 -32.58 -2.08 -16.93
N THR A 158 -32.92 -0.86 -16.52
CA THR A 158 -33.38 0.18 -17.43
C THR A 158 -32.20 0.78 -18.20
N ARG A 159 -32.21 0.71 -19.53
CA ARG A 159 -31.18 1.26 -20.43
C ARG A 159 -31.79 2.26 -21.41
N LYS A 160 -30.98 3.18 -21.91
CA LYS A 160 -31.36 4.20 -22.91
C LYS A 160 -30.57 3.96 -24.19
N CYS A 161 -31.25 3.93 -25.33
CA CYS A 161 -30.65 3.85 -26.66
C CYS A 161 -31.43 4.75 -27.63
N LEU A 162 -30.82 5.05 -28.78
CA LEU A 162 -31.54 5.66 -29.89
C LEU A 162 -32.62 4.69 -30.40
N LYS A 163 -33.73 5.24 -30.91
CA LYS A 163 -34.83 4.44 -31.45
C LYS A 163 -34.41 3.52 -32.59
N SER A 164 -33.42 3.93 -33.39
CA SER A 164 -32.80 3.11 -34.45
C SER A 164 -32.15 1.85 -33.90
N ASP A 165 -31.54 1.93 -32.72
CA ASP A 165 -30.72 0.88 -32.15
C ASP A 165 -31.51 -0.07 -31.25
N LEU A 166 -32.78 0.27 -30.97
CA LEU A 166 -33.63 -0.46 -30.05
C LEU A 166 -33.75 -1.95 -30.41
N ASP A 167 -33.91 -2.26 -31.70
CA ASP A 167 -34.05 -3.64 -32.17
C ASP A 167 -32.73 -4.41 -32.09
N LEU A 168 -31.60 -3.74 -32.31
CA LEU A 168 -30.26 -4.33 -32.11
C LEU A 168 -30.04 -4.69 -30.64
N TYR A 169 -30.40 -3.81 -29.71
CA TYR A 169 -30.27 -4.10 -28.28
C TYR A 169 -31.22 -5.21 -27.84
N LYS A 170 -32.46 -5.26 -28.33
CA LYS A 170 -33.40 -6.36 -28.05
C LYS A 170 -32.88 -7.71 -28.57
N ASN A 171 -32.32 -7.75 -29.78
CA ASN A 171 -31.78 -9.00 -30.34
C ASN A 171 -30.58 -9.52 -29.53
N ARG A 172 -29.67 -8.63 -29.10
CA ARG A 172 -28.56 -9.01 -28.20
C ARG A 172 -29.06 -9.49 -26.85
N ASP A 173 -30.12 -8.87 -26.35
CA ASP A 173 -30.73 -9.22 -25.07
C ASP A 173 -31.39 -10.62 -25.11
N GLU A 174 -32.05 -10.95 -26.22
CA GLU A 174 -32.58 -12.29 -26.48
C GLU A 174 -31.48 -13.35 -26.61
N GLU A 175 -30.37 -13.02 -27.27
CA GLU A 175 -29.21 -13.91 -27.37
C GLU A 175 -28.57 -14.16 -26.00
N LEU A 176 -28.45 -13.12 -25.18
CA LEU A 176 -27.93 -13.21 -23.82
C LEU A 176 -28.86 -14.03 -22.91
N LEU A 177 -30.18 -13.89 -23.06
CA LEU A 177 -31.17 -14.72 -22.36
C LEU A 177 -31.09 -16.20 -22.76
N LYS A 178 -30.76 -16.51 -24.03
CA LYS A 178 -30.54 -17.88 -24.51
C LYS A 178 -29.22 -18.47 -24.01
N ALA A 179 -28.17 -17.65 -23.90
CA ALA A 179 -26.87 -18.04 -23.39
C ALA A 179 -26.83 -18.19 -21.86
N MET A 180 -27.74 -17.52 -21.14
CA MET A 180 -27.87 -17.69 -19.70
C MET A 180 -28.35 -19.11 -19.36
N PRO A 181 -27.65 -19.84 -18.48
CA PRO A 181 -28.16 -21.11 -17.98
C PRO A 181 -29.45 -20.82 -17.23
N ARG A 182 -30.59 -21.32 -17.75
CA ARG A 182 -31.85 -21.23 -17.00
C ARG A 182 -31.63 -21.92 -15.67
N LYS A 183 -31.72 -21.16 -14.58
CA LYS A 183 -31.81 -21.71 -13.23
C LYS A 183 -33.20 -22.35 -13.10
N GLN A 184 -33.42 -23.47 -13.79
CA GLN A 184 -34.62 -24.27 -13.61
C GLN A 184 -34.49 -24.94 -12.25
N GLY A 185 -35.26 -24.42 -11.29
CA GLY A 185 -35.81 -25.26 -10.25
C GLY A 185 -36.75 -26.26 -10.92
N SER A 186 -36.23 -27.41 -11.31
CA SER A 186 -37.00 -28.60 -11.62
C SER A 186 -36.21 -29.79 -11.12
N VAL A 187 -36.81 -30.46 -10.14
CA VAL A 187 -36.45 -31.79 -9.66
C VAL A 187 -36.45 -32.71 -10.87
N ASP A 188 -35.28 -33.17 -11.30
CA ASP A 188 -35.18 -34.39 -12.07
C ASP A 188 -33.85 -35.08 -11.73
N ASP A 189 -33.99 -36.26 -11.13
CA ASP A 189 -32.92 -37.17 -10.76
C ASP A 189 -32.32 -37.74 -12.05
N THR A 190 -31.25 -37.13 -12.56
CA THR A 190 -30.30 -37.83 -13.42
C THR A 190 -28.92 -37.23 -13.21
N GLU A 191 -28.18 -37.82 -12.26
CA GLU A 191 -26.73 -37.67 -12.17
C GLU A 191 -26.08 -38.14 -13.48
N PRO A 192 -25.38 -37.28 -14.23
CA PRO A 192 -24.36 -37.77 -15.13
C PRO A 192 -23.16 -38.21 -14.29
N GLN A 193 -22.84 -39.50 -14.33
CA GLN A 193 -21.61 -40.05 -13.76
C GLN A 193 -20.39 -39.39 -14.43
N ILE A 194 -19.89 -38.34 -13.80
CA ILE A 194 -18.60 -37.76 -14.09
C ILE A 194 -17.58 -38.68 -13.43
N THR A 195 -16.79 -39.35 -14.26
CA THR A 195 -15.59 -40.04 -13.82
C THR A 195 -14.68 -39.03 -13.11
N GLU A 196 -14.62 -39.13 -11.78
CA GLU A 196 -13.71 -38.34 -10.94
C GLU A 196 -12.27 -38.78 -11.21
N GLN A 197 -11.66 -38.20 -12.23
CA GLN A 197 -10.22 -38.07 -12.24
C GLN A 197 -9.87 -37.06 -11.15
N PRO A 198 -8.94 -37.37 -10.23
CA PRO A 198 -8.48 -36.41 -9.25
C PRO A 198 -7.64 -35.36 -9.99
N GLU A 199 -8.30 -34.36 -10.55
CA GLU A 199 -7.64 -33.15 -11.05
C GLU A 199 -6.91 -32.55 -9.86
N LYS A 200 -5.58 -32.68 -9.86
CA LYS A 200 -4.72 -32.11 -8.83
C LYS A 200 -5.02 -30.61 -8.81
N THR A 201 -5.59 -30.15 -7.70
CA THR A 201 -5.91 -28.75 -7.41
C THR A 201 -4.61 -27.97 -7.17
N ILE A 202 -3.80 -27.80 -8.23
CA ILE A 202 -2.43 -27.30 -8.18
C ILE A 202 -2.36 -25.83 -7.69
N LEU A 203 -3.47 -25.09 -7.76
CA LEU A 203 -3.53 -23.69 -7.32
C LEU A 203 -4.56 -23.38 -6.22
N VAL A 204 -5.62 -24.18 -6.09
CA VAL A 204 -6.76 -23.84 -5.20
C VAL A 204 -6.47 -24.11 -3.73
N GLN A 205 -5.59 -25.07 -3.42
CA GLN A 205 -5.33 -25.44 -2.01
C GLN A 205 -4.64 -24.32 -1.21
N LYS A 206 -3.67 -23.59 -1.78
CA LYS A 206 -3.02 -22.49 -1.06
C LYS A 206 -3.89 -21.25 -0.90
N THR A 207 -4.79 -20.98 -1.86
CA THR A 207 -5.76 -19.90 -1.72
C THR A 207 -6.81 -20.24 -0.67
N ASN A 208 -7.18 -21.52 -0.53
CA ASN A 208 -8.14 -21.94 0.49
C ASN A 208 -7.54 -21.85 1.90
N ASP A 209 -6.34 -22.41 2.14
CA ASP A 209 -5.71 -22.38 3.47
C ASP A 209 -5.42 -20.95 3.96
N TYR A 210 -4.95 -20.08 3.07
CA TYR A 210 -4.68 -18.68 3.42
C TYR A 210 -5.98 -17.91 3.71
N LEU A 211 -7.01 -18.08 2.87
CA LEU A 211 -8.32 -17.46 3.11
C LEU A 211 -8.99 -17.99 4.38
N GLN A 212 -8.85 -19.29 4.66
CA GLN A 212 -9.32 -19.89 5.90
C GLN A 212 -8.58 -19.30 7.10
N SER A 213 -7.25 -19.16 7.04
CA SER A 213 -6.48 -18.51 8.11
C SER A 213 -6.88 -17.05 8.34
N LEU A 214 -7.27 -16.31 7.28
CA LEU A 214 -7.81 -14.96 7.41
C LEU A 214 -9.18 -14.98 8.08
N ARG A 215 -10.06 -15.91 7.69
CA ARG A 215 -11.36 -16.08 8.31
C ARG A 215 -11.23 -16.43 9.80
N ASP A 216 -10.37 -17.38 10.14
CA ASP A 216 -10.13 -17.80 11.53
C ASP A 216 -9.65 -16.61 12.38
N LYS A 217 -8.71 -15.81 11.86
CA LYS A 217 -8.26 -14.57 12.52
C LYS A 217 -9.39 -13.57 12.74
N TRP A 218 -10.24 -13.39 11.73
CA TRP A 218 -11.38 -12.47 11.81
C TRP A 218 -12.41 -12.94 12.83
N GLU A 219 -12.71 -14.24 12.87
CA GLU A 219 -13.61 -14.83 13.86
C GLU A 219 -13.05 -14.72 15.28
N GLU A 220 -11.74 -14.91 15.47
CA GLU A 220 -11.07 -14.69 16.77
C GLU A 220 -11.20 -13.24 17.20
N LYS A 221 -10.93 -12.29 16.31
CA LYS A 221 -11.06 -10.85 16.59
C LYS A 221 -12.50 -10.43 16.89
N GLU A 222 -13.46 -10.98 16.16
CA GLU A 222 -14.88 -10.76 16.41
C GLU A 222 -15.28 -11.31 17.78
N LYS A 223 -14.81 -12.51 18.16
CA LYS A 223 -15.03 -13.07 19.51
C LYS A 223 -14.42 -12.20 20.60
N GLU A 224 -13.20 -11.70 20.41
CA GLU A 224 -12.55 -10.76 21.34
C GLU A 224 -13.36 -9.48 21.50
N LEU A 225 -13.84 -8.90 20.39
CA LEU A 225 -14.67 -7.69 20.40
C LEU A 225 -16.03 -7.92 21.08
N LEU A 226 -16.69 -9.03 20.78
CA LEU A 226 -17.96 -9.42 21.41
C LEU A 226 -17.80 -9.66 22.92
N ALA A 227 -16.65 -10.16 23.36
CA ALA A 227 -16.35 -10.30 24.78
C ALA A 227 -16.22 -8.93 25.48
N LYS A 228 -15.75 -7.89 24.77
CA LYS A 228 -15.65 -6.49 25.25
C LYS A 228 -16.98 -5.73 25.08
N VAL A 229 -18.08 -6.28 25.59
CA VAL A 229 -19.49 -5.83 25.35
C VAL A 229 -19.76 -4.32 25.46
N LYS A 230 -18.98 -3.54 26.24
CA LYS A 230 -19.25 -2.10 26.47
C LYS A 230 -18.12 -1.14 26.10
N ASP A 231 -16.91 -1.64 25.90
CA ASP A 231 -15.73 -0.80 25.98
C ASP A 231 -14.76 -1.05 24.81
N ILE A 232 -15.32 -0.87 23.62
CA ILE A 232 -14.65 -1.04 22.34
C ILE A 232 -13.94 0.27 21.99
N HIS A 233 -12.61 0.22 21.88
CA HIS A 233 -11.82 1.36 21.44
C HIS A 233 -11.45 1.24 19.96
N TYR A 234 -11.06 2.37 19.36
CA TYR A 234 -10.58 2.42 17.98
C TYR A 234 -9.45 1.43 17.71
N GLN A 235 -8.54 1.24 18.68
CA GLN A 235 -7.45 0.26 18.57
C GLN A 235 -7.95 -1.18 18.39
N ASP A 236 -9.09 -1.53 19.00
CA ASP A 236 -9.65 -2.88 18.91
C ASP A 236 -10.22 -3.17 17.51
N LEU A 237 -10.60 -2.12 16.77
CA LEU A 237 -11.11 -2.19 15.41
C LEU A 237 -10.03 -2.07 14.34
N LEU A 238 -8.79 -1.80 14.74
CA LEU A 238 -7.67 -1.45 13.86
C LEU A 238 -7.00 -2.65 13.17
N PHE A 239 -7.54 -3.85 13.38
CA PHE A 239 -6.95 -5.07 12.88
C PHE A 239 -6.86 -5.05 11.34
N ASP A 240 -5.66 -5.39 10.82
CA ASP A 240 -5.33 -5.38 9.39
C ASP A 240 -5.57 -4.04 8.66
N GLU A 241 -5.42 -2.90 9.35
CA GLU A 241 -5.41 -1.58 8.73
C GLU A 241 -4.25 -1.42 7.72
N ALA A 242 -4.59 -1.12 6.47
CA ALA A 242 -3.61 -0.80 5.42
C ALA A 242 -3.21 0.69 5.36
N ARG A 243 -3.89 1.57 6.10
CA ARG A 243 -3.58 3.00 6.11
C ARG A 243 -2.44 3.29 7.09
N MET A 244 -1.71 4.37 6.82
CA MET A 244 -0.70 4.87 7.75
C MET A 244 -1.30 5.98 8.59
N HIS A 245 -1.13 5.90 9.91
CA HIS A 245 -1.51 7.00 10.79
C HIS A 245 -0.50 8.15 10.70
N GLY A 246 -0.99 9.36 10.96
CA GLY A 246 -0.16 10.57 11.03
C GLY A 246 0.66 10.66 12.31
N ILE A 247 1.54 11.65 12.37
CA ILE A 247 2.50 11.88 13.48
C ILE A 247 1.82 12.13 14.84
N GLY A 248 0.55 12.57 14.83
CA GLY A 248 -0.23 12.82 16.05
C GLY A 248 -1.01 11.61 16.57
N TYR A 249 -0.93 10.46 15.92
CA TYR A 249 -1.62 9.25 16.37
C TYR A 249 -0.84 8.56 17.49
N TYR A 250 -1.58 8.17 18.54
CA TYR A 250 -1.06 7.43 19.68
C TYR A 250 -1.80 6.09 19.78
N SER A 251 -1.06 4.99 19.67
CA SER A 251 -1.60 3.64 19.79
C SER A 251 -1.81 3.28 21.26
N PHE A 252 -3.06 3.34 21.73
CA PHE A 252 -3.40 2.93 23.08
C PHE A 252 -3.37 1.40 23.23
N SER A 253 -3.24 0.91 24.47
CA SER A 253 -3.40 -0.51 24.76
C SER A 253 -4.84 -0.97 24.47
N THR A 254 -4.98 -2.21 24.02
CA THR A 254 -6.29 -2.86 23.85
C THR A 254 -6.89 -3.32 25.18
N ASP A 255 -6.08 -3.37 26.25
CA ASP A 255 -6.57 -3.59 27.60
C ASP A 255 -7.08 -2.29 28.22
N GLU A 256 -8.28 -2.34 28.80
CA GLU A 256 -8.95 -1.15 29.30
C GLU A 256 -8.19 -0.53 30.47
N THR A 257 -7.66 -1.35 31.38
CA THR A 257 -7.01 -0.81 32.58
C THR A 257 -5.73 -0.07 32.24
N GLU A 258 -4.96 -0.58 31.27
CA GLU A 258 -3.77 0.08 30.75
C GLU A 258 -4.13 1.31 29.93
N ARG A 259 -5.16 1.23 29.09
CA ARG A 259 -5.62 2.35 28.28
C ARG A 259 -6.08 3.52 29.13
N GLN A 260 -6.84 3.27 30.20
CA GLN A 260 -7.26 4.32 31.14
C GLN A 260 -6.05 5.00 31.80
N LYS A 261 -5.03 4.22 32.20
CA LYS A 261 -3.79 4.77 32.76
C LYS A 261 -3.05 5.64 31.74
N GLN A 262 -2.90 5.16 30.50
CA GLN A 262 -2.28 5.91 29.41
C GLN A 262 -3.04 7.21 29.12
N MET A 263 -4.38 7.17 29.11
CA MET A 263 -5.23 8.34 28.90
C MET A 263 -5.10 9.34 30.05
N ALA A 264 -5.09 8.87 31.30
CA ALA A 264 -4.90 9.72 32.47
C ALA A 264 -3.51 10.39 32.46
N GLU A 265 -2.47 9.67 32.08
CA GLU A 265 -1.11 10.21 31.95
C GLU A 265 -1.02 11.26 30.82
N LEU A 266 -1.67 11.02 29.68
CA LEU A 266 -1.73 11.98 28.58
C LEU A 266 -2.48 13.25 28.99
N MET A 267 -3.62 13.11 29.69
CA MET A 267 -4.36 14.26 30.22
C MET A 267 -3.54 15.05 31.24
N LYS A 268 -2.76 14.38 32.09
CA LYS A 268 -1.85 15.04 33.03
C LYS A 268 -0.77 15.85 32.29
N ARG A 269 -0.08 15.25 31.32
CA ARG A 269 0.91 15.96 30.48
C ARG A 269 0.30 17.16 29.76
N ARG A 270 -0.93 17.02 29.28
CA ARG A 270 -1.68 18.12 28.65
C ARG A 270 -1.93 19.27 29.64
N GLN A 271 -2.31 18.97 30.88
CA GLN A 271 -2.49 20.00 31.91
C GLN A 271 -1.18 20.69 32.26
N GLU A 272 -0.09 19.93 32.40
CA GLU A 272 1.25 20.47 32.65
C GLU A 272 1.71 21.41 31.52
N THR A 273 1.51 21.02 30.25
CA THR A 273 1.83 21.88 29.09
C THR A 273 0.98 23.13 29.03
N LEU A 274 -0.33 23.05 29.34
CA LEU A 274 -1.20 24.23 29.41
C LEU A 274 -0.79 25.19 30.54
N GLN A 275 -0.36 24.66 31.69
CA GLN A 275 0.15 25.48 32.80
C GLN A 275 1.45 26.18 32.40
N ALA A 276 2.42 25.44 31.86
CA ALA A 276 3.67 26.01 31.37
C ALA A 276 3.46 27.07 30.28
N GLN A 277 2.50 26.85 29.38
CA GLN A 277 2.14 27.83 28.36
C GLN A 277 1.60 29.13 28.99
N ARG A 278 0.68 29.03 29.96
CA ARG A 278 0.16 30.22 30.68
C ARG A 278 1.27 30.96 31.41
N GLU A 279 2.15 30.24 32.10
CA GLU A 279 3.29 30.86 32.81
C GLU A 279 4.23 31.59 31.84
N ALA A 280 4.54 30.97 30.69
CA ALA A 280 5.34 31.60 29.65
C ALA A 280 4.67 32.84 29.05
N GLU A 281 3.35 32.80 28.86
CA GLU A 281 2.57 33.95 28.40
C GLU A 281 2.56 35.09 29.43
N GLU A 282 2.41 34.79 30.72
CA GLU A 282 2.49 35.80 31.79
C GLU A 282 3.88 36.42 31.90
N ILE A 283 4.94 35.63 31.75
CA ILE A 283 6.31 36.15 31.70
C ILE A 283 6.50 37.05 30.47
N ARG A 284 5.96 36.65 29.32
CA ARG A 284 6.00 37.46 28.09
C ARG A 284 5.27 38.79 28.28
N LYS A 285 4.05 38.79 28.84
CA LYS A 285 3.29 40.01 29.14
C LYS A 285 4.07 40.97 30.04
N LYS A 286 4.64 40.46 31.14
CA LYS A 286 5.48 41.28 32.04
C LYS A 286 6.70 41.87 31.34
N ARG A 287 7.34 41.09 30.44
CA ARG A 287 8.46 41.59 29.62
C ARG A 287 8.01 42.69 28.67
N ASP A 288 6.87 42.51 28.02
CA ASP A 288 6.31 43.47 27.08
C ASP A 288 5.91 44.77 27.80
N GLU A 289 5.33 44.68 29.00
CA GLU A 289 5.03 45.83 29.87
C GLU A 289 6.29 46.62 30.26
N LEU A 290 7.36 45.92 30.65
CA LEU A 290 8.63 46.57 30.99
C LEU A 290 9.27 47.25 29.78
N VAL A 291 9.20 46.63 28.60
CA VAL A 291 9.68 47.22 27.35
C VAL A 291 8.84 48.43 26.97
N ALA A 292 7.51 48.33 27.06
CA ALA A 292 6.60 49.43 26.80
C ALA A 292 6.86 50.62 27.74
N ALA A 293 7.03 50.37 29.04
CA ALA A 293 7.37 51.40 30.02
C ALA A 293 8.73 52.07 29.71
N ARG A 294 9.74 51.29 29.30
CA ARG A 294 11.04 51.84 28.87
C ARG A 294 10.92 52.71 27.62
N VAL A 295 10.13 52.28 26.63
CA VAL A 295 9.87 53.04 25.40
C VAL A 295 9.11 54.33 25.71
N ALA A 296 8.07 54.26 26.55
CA ALA A 296 7.31 55.43 27.01
C ALA A 296 8.22 56.44 27.72
N ALA A 297 9.04 55.99 28.67
CA ALA A 297 9.99 56.85 29.36
C ALA A 297 11.03 57.49 28.41
N ALA A 298 11.51 56.76 27.41
CA ALA A 298 12.41 57.29 26.39
C ALA A 298 11.73 58.36 25.52
N ARG A 299 10.48 58.11 25.10
CA ARG A 299 9.66 59.07 24.34
C ARG A 299 9.36 60.33 25.14
N ALA A 300 9.01 60.20 26.43
CA ALA A 300 8.81 61.33 27.33
C ALA A 300 10.08 62.19 27.46
N ARG A 301 11.27 61.58 27.61
CA ARG A 301 12.54 62.30 27.63
C ARG A 301 12.84 63.04 26.33
N GLN A 302 12.53 62.43 25.17
CA GLN A 302 12.67 63.10 23.87
C GLN A 302 11.74 64.30 23.73
N ARG A 303 10.46 64.17 24.13
CA ARG A 303 9.49 65.27 24.13
C ARG A 303 9.90 66.41 25.05
N MET A 304 10.33 66.10 26.27
CA MET A 304 10.84 67.10 27.23
C MET A 304 12.04 67.87 26.66
N ARG A 305 12.96 67.18 25.96
CA ARG A 305 14.09 67.85 25.27
C ARG A 305 13.63 68.76 24.13
N ALA A 306 12.53 68.41 23.46
CA ALA A 306 11.92 69.23 22.41
C ALA A 306 11.04 70.37 22.95
N GLY A 307 10.90 70.51 24.28
CA GLY A 307 10.05 71.54 24.91
C GLY A 307 8.55 71.25 24.83
N LEU A 308 8.15 70.03 24.42
CA LEU A 308 6.75 69.60 24.38
C LEU A 308 6.34 68.98 25.75
N PRO A 309 5.08 69.16 26.21
CA PRO A 309 4.57 68.52 27.42
C PRO A 309 4.62 66.98 27.37
N SER A 310 4.71 66.34 28.55
CA SER A 310 4.67 64.87 28.66
C SER A 310 3.35 64.32 28.13
N GLU A 311 3.43 63.25 27.34
CA GLU A 311 2.29 62.57 26.71
C GLU A 311 1.31 62.01 27.78
N ASP A 312 1.83 61.55 28.93
CA ASP A 312 1.02 61.05 30.06
C ASP A 312 0.09 62.10 30.71
N ALA A 313 0.21 63.38 30.35
CA ALA A 313 -0.65 64.45 30.85
C ALA A 313 -1.89 64.68 29.98
N GLU A 314 -1.90 64.18 28.74
CA GLU A 314 -3.04 64.26 27.82
C GLU A 314 -3.93 63.02 27.98
N ASP A 315 -3.36 61.80 28.00
CA ASP A 315 -4.13 60.56 28.20
C ASP A 315 -4.88 60.50 29.55
N ARG A 316 -4.36 61.17 30.60
CA ARG A 316 -5.02 61.29 31.91
C ARG A 316 -6.17 62.30 31.95
N LYS A 317 -6.20 63.28 31.04
CA LYS A 317 -7.31 64.23 30.93
C LYS A 317 -8.48 63.60 30.17
N ASP A 318 -8.19 62.83 29.13
CA ASP A 318 -9.22 62.17 28.33
C ASP A 318 -9.93 61.07 29.13
N ALA A 319 -9.21 60.29 29.95
CA ALA A 319 -9.84 59.31 30.85
C ALA A 319 -10.69 59.92 31.99
N PHE A 320 -10.50 61.20 32.34
CA PHE A 320 -11.31 61.91 33.35
C PHE A 320 -12.56 62.59 32.76
N LEU A 321 -12.58 62.82 31.45
CA LEU A 321 -13.72 63.40 30.73
C LEU A 321 -14.73 62.35 30.22
N GLU A 322 -14.38 61.06 30.29
CA GLU A 322 -15.19 59.94 29.78
C GLU A 322 -15.80 59.05 30.89
N SER A 323 -15.73 59.46 32.17
CA SER A 323 -16.50 58.88 33.30
C SER A 323 -17.61 59.81 33.76
#